data_AF-A0A838FSH6-F1
#
_entry.id   AF-A0A838FSH6-F1
#
_cell.length_a   1.000
_cell.length_b   1.000
_cell.length_c   1.000
_cell.angle_alpha   90.00
_cell.angle_beta   90.00
_cell.angle_gamma   90.00
#
_symmetry.space_group_name_H-M   'P 1'
#
loop_
_entity.id
_entity.type
_entity.pdbx_description
1 polymer ?
#
loop_
_entity_poly.entity_id
_entity_poly.type
_entity_poly.pdbx_seq_one_letter_code
_entity_poly.pdbx_strand_id
1 'polypeptide(L)'
;MENPFRSRSPSWLKLLGSAALGGFATLVVARNFFPGEKKIGQPIRADYGPDSDTFLRTMGQLLGPPVAEGNQVTAYQNGDAIFPAMLEGIRSARRTITFENFLFRKGEVSDAFAHALVERARAGVKVHFLQDALGCDCLWGDSMNLLRRSPVELEIFRYMHLAFNFRTHRKLLVIDGQTGYIGGTGIADDWLGDGRLRGFWRDSHYRVDGPAVGQMQQAFMDNWLQTRAVLLHGDAYFPKIPEAGKQKCQVFKSSAGEGSDSARVMLLLSLAVARKHIRIANAYFIPDKLC
;
A
#
# COMPACT_ATOMS: atom_id res chain seq x y z
N MET A 1 35.76 27.13 43.70
CA MET A 1 35.04 26.03 44.38
C MET A 1 34.57 25.04 43.32
N GLU A 2 35.38 24.02 43.05
CA GLU A 2 34.96 22.86 42.24
C GLU A 2 34.50 21.75 43.19
N ASN A 3 33.39 21.11 42.86
CA ASN A 3 32.78 20.05 43.69
C ASN A 3 33.67 18.79 43.70
N PRO A 4 34.18 18.34 44.86
CA PRO A 4 35.12 17.22 44.98
C PRO A 4 34.48 15.82 44.77
N PHE A 5 33.18 15.73 44.53
CA PHE A 5 32.47 14.45 44.37
C PHE A 5 32.16 14.05 42.93
N ARG A 6 32.80 14.66 41.92
CA ARG A 6 32.60 14.27 40.52
C ARG A 6 33.36 12.99 40.18
N SER A 7 32.80 11.85 40.61
CA SER A 7 33.24 10.50 40.20
C SER A 7 33.32 10.42 38.66
N ARG A 8 34.52 10.25 38.12
CA ARG A 8 34.72 9.97 36.69
C ARG A 8 34.28 8.54 36.44
N SER A 9 33.22 8.34 35.65
CA SER A 9 32.77 7.00 35.30
C SER A 9 33.91 6.20 34.65
N PRO A 10 34.13 4.93 35.08
CA PRO A 10 35.18 4.08 34.54
C PRO A 10 35.15 4.00 33.00
N SER A 11 36.32 4.15 32.37
CA SER A 11 36.45 4.14 30.89
C SER A 11 35.92 2.84 30.25
N TRP A 12 36.01 1.71 30.96
CA TRP A 12 35.50 0.41 30.49
C TRP A 12 33.97 0.37 30.38
N LEU A 13 33.24 1.09 31.24
CA LEU A 13 31.77 1.21 31.12
C LEU A 13 31.37 2.01 29.87
N LYS A 14 32.18 3.02 29.50
CA LYS A 14 31.97 3.76 28.24
C LYS A 14 32.26 2.90 27.02
N LEU A 15 33.29 2.05 27.08
CA LEU A 15 33.63 1.09 26.03
C LEU A 15 32.56 0.01 25.85
N LEU A 16 32.07 -0.58 26.95
CA LEU A 16 30.96 -1.54 26.91
C LEU A 16 29.67 -0.90 26.37
N GLY A 17 29.34 0.31 26.83
CA GLY A 17 28.19 1.06 26.32
C GLY A 17 28.29 1.32 24.81
N SER A 18 29.48 1.69 24.32
CA SER A 18 29.73 1.93 22.90
C SER A 18 29.64 0.65 22.06
N ALA A 19 30.19 -0.46 22.56
CA ALA A 19 30.12 -1.76 21.90
C ALA A 19 28.67 -2.30 21.85
N ALA A 20 27.91 -2.16 22.93
CA ALA A 20 26.50 -2.54 22.97
C ALA A 20 25.65 -1.68 22.01
N LEU A 21 25.89 -0.37 21.96
CA LEU A 21 25.20 0.53 21.03
C LEU A 21 25.52 0.18 19.56
N GLY A 22 26.78 -0.10 19.24
CA GLY A 22 27.21 -0.52 17.91
C GLY A 22 26.62 -1.86 17.48
N GLY A 23 26.59 -2.84 18.39
CA GLY A 23 25.95 -4.13 18.15
C GLY A 23 24.43 -4.00 17.91
N PHE A 24 23.75 -3.20 18.73
CA PHE A 24 22.33 -2.93 18.55
C PHE A 24 22.02 -2.23 17.23
N ALA A 25 22.78 -1.19 16.87
CA ALA A 25 22.65 -0.50 15.58
C ALA A 25 22.84 -1.44 14.39
N THR A 26 23.85 -2.32 14.46
CA THR A 26 24.13 -3.31 13.42
C THR A 26 22.96 -4.29 13.25
N LEU A 27 22.39 -4.79 14.35
CA LEU A 27 21.22 -5.68 14.30
C LEU A 27 19.99 -4.99 13.69
N VAL A 28 19.75 -3.73 14.05
CA VAL A 28 18.66 -2.93 13.48
C VAL A 28 18.84 -2.76 11.98
N VAL A 29 20.04 -2.38 11.52
CA VAL A 29 20.34 -2.24 10.09
C VAL A 29 20.19 -3.59 9.38
N ALA A 30 20.77 -4.67 9.92
CA ALA A 30 20.72 -5.99 9.32
C ALA A 30 19.27 -6.47 9.12
N ARG A 31 18.41 -6.31 10.13
CA ARG A 31 17.00 -6.66 10.06
C ARG A 31 16.23 -5.90 8.98
N ASN A 32 16.60 -4.65 8.70
CA ASN A 32 15.90 -3.82 7.73
C ASN A 32 16.31 -4.10 6.27
N PHE A 33 17.55 -4.52 6.03
CA PHE A 33 18.08 -4.67 4.66
C PHE A 33 18.30 -6.13 4.23
N PHE A 34 18.44 -7.05 5.18
CA PHE A 34 18.69 -8.47 4.91
C PHE A 34 17.58 -9.33 5.51
N PRO A 35 16.38 -9.32 4.92
CA PRO A 35 15.31 -10.23 5.33
C PRO A 35 15.79 -11.68 5.13
N GLY A 36 15.62 -12.51 6.16
CA GLY A 36 16.12 -13.89 6.18
C GLY A 36 15.31 -14.89 5.34
N GLU A 37 14.36 -14.41 4.53
CA GLU A 37 13.46 -15.26 3.75
C GLU A 37 14.16 -15.81 2.51
N LYS A 38 13.97 -17.12 2.27
CA LYS A 38 14.48 -17.77 1.06
C LYS A 38 13.64 -17.33 -0.14
N LYS A 39 14.31 -17.00 -1.24
CA LYS A 39 13.66 -16.69 -2.52
C LYS A 39 13.62 -17.91 -3.43
N ILE A 40 12.59 -17.99 -4.27
CA ILE A 40 12.55 -18.96 -5.37
C ILE A 40 13.74 -18.69 -6.28
N GLY A 41 14.61 -19.70 -6.42
CA GLY A 41 15.81 -19.66 -7.27
C GLY A 41 15.77 -20.67 -8.43
N GLN A 42 14.70 -21.47 -8.54
CA GLN A 42 14.52 -22.43 -9.63
C GLN A 42 13.50 -21.89 -10.65
N PRO A 43 13.73 -22.06 -11.96
CA PRO A 43 12.75 -21.70 -12.98
C PRO A 43 11.43 -22.46 -12.80
N ILE A 44 10.32 -21.75 -12.94
CA ILE A 44 8.98 -22.36 -12.91
C ILE A 44 8.68 -22.89 -14.31
N ARG A 45 8.35 -24.18 -14.42
CA ARG A 45 7.88 -24.80 -15.65
C ARG A 45 6.41 -25.14 -15.50
N ALA A 46 5.59 -24.72 -16.47
CA ALA A 46 4.16 -25.01 -16.50
C ALA A 46 3.78 -25.71 -17.80
N ASP A 47 3.09 -26.83 -17.69
CA ASP A 47 2.49 -27.59 -18.80
C ASP A 47 1.06 -27.15 -19.13
N TYR A 48 0.52 -26.20 -18.36
CA TYR A 48 -0.80 -25.59 -18.54
C TYR A 48 -0.72 -24.14 -19.05
N GLY A 49 -1.84 -23.66 -19.61
CA GLY A 49 -1.97 -22.31 -20.19
C GLY A 49 -2.57 -21.28 -19.22
N PRO A 50 -2.54 -19.98 -19.59
CA PRO A 50 -3.01 -18.89 -18.74
C PRO A 50 -4.53 -18.89 -18.53
N ASP A 51 -5.29 -19.49 -19.45
CA ASP A 51 -6.76 -19.59 -19.35
C ASP A 51 -7.23 -20.91 -18.74
N SER A 52 -6.31 -21.76 -18.26
CA SER A 52 -6.66 -23.07 -17.71
C SER A 52 -7.21 -22.96 -16.28
N ASP A 53 -8.13 -23.85 -15.93
CA ASP A 53 -8.61 -23.97 -14.54
C ASP A 53 -7.47 -24.31 -13.57
N THR A 54 -6.46 -25.06 -14.04
CA THR A 54 -5.26 -25.34 -13.25
C THR A 54 -4.54 -24.05 -12.87
N PHE A 55 -4.31 -23.14 -13.82
CA PHE A 55 -3.68 -21.86 -13.52
C PHE A 55 -4.50 -21.04 -12.52
N LEU A 56 -5.82 -20.91 -12.74
CA LEU A 56 -6.70 -20.16 -11.84
C LEU A 56 -6.73 -20.74 -10.42
N ARG A 57 -6.82 -22.08 -10.29
CA ARG A 57 -6.76 -22.74 -8.98
C ARG A 57 -5.39 -22.56 -8.32
N THR A 58 -4.30 -22.73 -9.05
CA THR A 58 -2.94 -22.54 -8.52
C THR A 58 -2.73 -21.12 -8.00
N MET A 59 -3.14 -20.11 -8.77
CA MET A 59 -3.10 -18.71 -8.36
C MET A 59 -3.95 -18.46 -7.11
N GLY A 60 -5.18 -18.97 -7.08
CA GLY A 60 -6.10 -18.84 -5.94
C GLY A 60 -5.62 -19.48 -4.65
N GLN A 61 -4.85 -20.58 -4.72
CA GLN A 61 -4.36 -21.30 -3.54
C GLN A 61 -3.00 -20.80 -3.04
N LEU A 62 -2.12 -20.33 -3.94
CA LEU A 62 -0.77 -19.91 -3.56
C LEU A 62 -0.68 -18.47 -3.06
N LEU A 63 -1.57 -17.58 -3.49
CA LEU A 63 -1.40 -16.12 -3.31
C LEU A 63 -2.30 -15.49 -2.25
N GLY A 64 -2.99 -16.32 -1.45
CA GLY A 64 -3.87 -15.87 -0.37
C GLY A 64 -5.34 -16.02 -0.73
N PRO A 65 -6.03 -14.96 -1.22
CA PRO A 65 -7.46 -15.04 -1.48
C PRO A 65 -7.76 -15.77 -2.80
N PRO A 66 -8.93 -16.40 -2.94
CA PRO A 66 -9.35 -17.03 -4.19
C PRO A 66 -9.53 -15.99 -5.31
N VAL A 67 -9.50 -16.46 -6.55
CA VAL A 67 -9.89 -15.64 -7.71
C VAL A 67 -11.39 -15.36 -7.61
N ALA A 68 -11.76 -14.09 -7.49
CA ALA A 68 -13.13 -13.62 -7.48
C ALA A 68 -13.65 -13.45 -8.91
N GLU A 69 -14.85 -13.95 -9.18
CA GLU A 69 -15.55 -13.72 -10.45
C GLU A 69 -16.49 -12.50 -10.34
N GLY A 70 -17.09 -12.08 -11.46
CA GLY A 70 -18.14 -11.07 -11.44
C GLY A 70 -17.67 -9.60 -11.32
N ASN A 71 -16.42 -9.28 -11.67
CA ASN A 71 -15.86 -7.94 -11.46
C ASN A 71 -15.90 -7.07 -12.72
N GLN A 72 -15.86 -5.76 -12.52
CA GLN A 72 -15.59 -4.74 -13.52
C GLN A 72 -14.37 -3.92 -13.10
N VAL A 73 -13.41 -3.78 -14.02
CA VAL A 73 -12.18 -3.03 -13.83
C VAL A 73 -12.12 -1.91 -14.87
N THR A 74 -12.12 -0.67 -14.40
CA THR A 74 -11.99 0.53 -15.23
C THR A 74 -10.60 1.11 -15.06
N ALA A 75 -9.85 1.25 -16.17
CA ALA A 75 -8.51 1.82 -16.14
C ALA A 75 -8.53 3.34 -16.32
N TYR A 76 -7.75 4.02 -15.49
CA TYR A 76 -7.45 5.45 -15.58
C TYR A 76 -5.95 5.63 -15.84
N GLN A 77 -5.62 6.57 -16.72
CA GLN A 77 -4.25 6.86 -17.12
C GLN A 77 -3.90 8.29 -16.72
N ASN A 78 -2.81 8.44 -15.97
CA ASN A 78 -2.26 9.73 -15.51
C ASN A 78 -3.21 10.55 -14.62
N GLY A 79 -2.68 11.62 -13.99
CA GLY A 79 -3.41 12.37 -12.96
C GLY A 79 -4.73 12.96 -13.42
N ASP A 80 -4.81 13.42 -14.67
CA ASP A 80 -6.03 14.05 -15.23
C ASP A 80 -7.24 13.10 -15.28
N ALA A 81 -7.01 11.79 -15.37
CA ALA A 81 -8.08 10.79 -15.30
C ALA A 81 -8.19 10.17 -13.90
N ILE A 82 -7.06 9.99 -13.22
CA ILE A 82 -6.98 9.26 -11.94
C ILE A 82 -7.57 10.08 -10.80
N PHE A 83 -7.11 11.33 -10.60
CA PHE A 83 -7.50 12.11 -9.42
C PHE A 83 -8.97 12.53 -9.44
N PRO A 84 -9.55 12.98 -10.57
CA PRO A 84 -10.99 13.29 -10.61
C PRO A 84 -11.86 12.08 -10.28
N ALA A 85 -11.51 10.89 -10.79
CA ALA A 85 -12.27 9.67 -10.52
C ALA A 85 -12.22 9.28 -9.03
N MET A 86 -11.03 9.34 -8.41
CA MET A 86 -10.88 9.05 -6.98
C MET A 86 -11.62 10.07 -6.10
N LEU A 87 -11.50 11.37 -6.42
CA LEU A 87 -12.19 12.44 -5.69
C LEU A 87 -13.71 12.32 -5.81
N GLU A 88 -14.22 11.95 -6.98
CA GLU A 88 -15.64 11.67 -7.16
C GLU A 88 -16.09 10.47 -6.31
N GLY A 89 -15.28 9.41 -6.28
CA GLY A 89 -15.50 8.28 -5.37
C GLY A 89 -15.60 8.71 -3.91
N ILE A 90 -14.68 9.55 -3.43
CA ILE A 90 -14.70 10.09 -2.07
C ILE A 90 -15.99 10.88 -1.82
N ARG A 91 -16.34 11.82 -2.69
CA ARG A 91 -17.57 12.64 -2.56
C ARG A 91 -18.84 11.79 -2.59
N SER A 92 -18.83 10.67 -3.31
CA SER A 92 -19.96 9.74 -3.41
C SER A 92 -20.20 8.92 -2.14
N ALA A 93 -19.21 8.81 -1.24
CA ALA A 93 -19.29 7.95 -0.05
C ALA A 93 -20.49 8.28 0.84
N ARG A 94 -21.07 7.22 1.43
CA ARG A 94 -22.28 7.29 2.29
C ARG A 94 -22.08 6.71 3.69
N ARG A 95 -21.13 5.81 3.88
CA ARG A 95 -20.92 5.05 5.14
C ARG A 95 -19.48 5.08 5.58
N THR A 96 -18.56 4.66 4.72
CA THR A 96 -17.15 4.47 5.08
C THR A 96 -16.22 4.86 3.94
N ILE A 97 -15.06 5.37 4.31
CA ILE A 97 -13.90 5.52 3.42
C ILE A 97 -12.73 4.90 4.15
N THR A 98 -12.04 3.98 3.49
CA THR A 98 -10.72 3.53 3.93
C THR A 98 -9.71 3.90 2.87
N PHE A 99 -8.67 4.62 3.27
CA PHE A 99 -7.67 5.13 2.36
C PHE A 99 -6.28 4.81 2.90
N GLU A 100 -5.44 4.20 2.09
CA GLU A 100 -4.05 3.91 2.39
C GLU A 100 -3.17 4.44 1.27
N ASN A 101 -2.12 5.15 1.64
CA ASN A 101 -1.22 5.72 0.66
C ASN A 101 0.22 5.85 1.19
N PHE A 102 1.17 5.74 0.25
CA PHE A 102 2.58 5.97 0.54
C PHE A 102 2.95 7.45 0.51
N LEU A 103 2.64 8.14 -0.58
CA LEU A 103 3.18 9.47 -0.86
C LEU A 103 2.06 10.52 -0.87
N PHE A 104 2.07 11.44 0.09
CA PHE A 104 1.10 12.52 0.24
C PHE A 104 1.88 13.82 0.48
N ARG A 105 2.13 14.57 -0.61
CA ARG A 105 2.98 15.76 -0.61
C ARG A 105 2.15 17.02 -0.79
N LYS A 106 2.58 18.12 -0.17
CA LYS A 106 1.93 19.43 -0.33
C LYS A 106 1.76 19.80 -1.82
N GLY A 107 0.55 20.22 -2.18
CA GLY A 107 0.17 20.54 -3.54
C GLY A 107 -1.34 20.64 -3.71
N GLU A 108 -1.80 21.02 -4.89
CA GLU A 108 -3.23 21.14 -5.19
C GLU A 108 -3.97 19.79 -5.08
N VAL A 109 -3.30 18.70 -5.44
CA VAL A 109 -3.91 17.35 -5.38
C VAL A 109 -4.14 16.95 -3.92
N SER A 110 -3.14 17.11 -3.05
CA SER A 110 -3.28 16.74 -1.64
C SER A 110 -4.28 17.62 -0.90
N ASP A 111 -4.37 18.91 -1.23
CA ASP A 111 -5.38 19.81 -0.68
C ASP A 111 -6.79 19.38 -1.10
N ALA A 112 -7.01 19.04 -2.37
CA ALA A 112 -8.29 18.55 -2.85
C ALA A 112 -8.73 17.26 -2.15
N PHE A 113 -7.81 16.31 -1.96
CA PHE A 113 -8.07 15.06 -1.22
C PHE A 113 -8.39 15.33 0.25
N ALA A 114 -7.58 16.15 0.92
CA ALA A 114 -7.78 16.49 2.32
C ALA A 114 -9.15 17.16 2.55
N HIS A 115 -9.50 18.14 1.73
CA HIS A 115 -10.80 18.81 1.82
C HIS A 115 -11.97 17.85 1.58
N ALA A 116 -11.89 16.97 0.57
CA ALA A 116 -12.95 16.01 0.27
C ALA A 116 -13.15 14.98 1.41
N LEU A 117 -12.05 14.46 1.97
CA LEU A 117 -12.10 13.52 3.10
C LEU A 117 -12.67 14.18 4.37
N VAL A 118 -12.23 15.40 4.69
CA VAL A 118 -12.72 16.18 5.84
C VAL A 118 -14.21 16.48 5.71
N GLU A 119 -14.65 16.85 4.51
CA GLU A 119 -16.05 17.15 4.23
C GLU A 119 -16.92 15.92 4.46
N ARG A 120 -16.56 14.76 3.90
CA ARG A 120 -17.28 13.50 4.13
C ARG A 120 -17.29 13.08 5.59
N ALA A 121 -16.16 13.24 6.29
CA ALA A 121 -16.08 12.94 7.72
C ALA A 121 -17.03 13.82 8.54
N ARG A 122 -17.12 15.12 8.22
CA ARG A 122 -18.09 16.04 8.84
C ARG A 122 -19.54 15.72 8.50
N ALA A 123 -19.79 15.15 7.33
CA ALA A 123 -21.10 14.64 6.92
C ALA A 123 -21.48 13.29 7.59
N GLY A 124 -20.63 12.76 8.48
CA GLY A 124 -20.90 11.55 9.25
C GLY A 124 -20.40 10.25 8.61
N VAL A 125 -19.69 10.32 7.48
CA VAL A 125 -19.00 9.16 6.88
C VAL A 125 -17.80 8.80 7.75
N LYS A 126 -17.59 7.51 8.06
CA LYS A 126 -16.40 7.09 8.81
C LYS A 126 -15.19 7.06 7.89
N VAL A 127 -14.26 7.98 8.08
CA VAL A 127 -13.06 8.11 7.23
C VAL A 127 -11.84 7.64 7.99
N HIS A 128 -11.22 6.56 7.51
CA HIS A 128 -9.99 5.98 8.05
C HIS A 128 -8.88 6.18 7.03
N PHE A 129 -7.87 6.97 7.40
CA PHE A 129 -6.75 7.26 6.52
C PHE A 129 -5.46 6.75 7.15
N LEU A 130 -4.80 5.82 6.46
CA LEU A 130 -3.48 5.32 6.82
C LEU A 130 -2.42 5.91 5.87
N GLN A 131 -1.53 6.72 6.44
CA GLN A 131 -0.47 7.40 5.68
C GLN A 131 0.90 6.86 6.09
N ASP A 132 1.73 6.49 5.12
CA ASP A 132 3.11 6.11 5.39
C ASP A 132 3.95 7.30 5.91
N ALA A 133 4.66 7.09 7.02
CA ALA A 133 5.51 8.11 7.65
C ALA A 133 6.63 8.67 6.76
N LEU A 134 7.16 7.93 5.78
CA LEU A 134 8.26 8.42 4.94
C LEU A 134 7.79 9.23 3.74
N GLY A 135 6.58 8.99 3.24
CA GLY A 135 6.07 9.69 2.07
C GLY A 135 5.14 10.86 2.40
N CYS A 136 5.01 11.28 3.66
CA CYS A 136 4.17 12.41 4.06
C CYS A 136 4.98 13.61 4.54
N ASP A 137 4.41 14.81 4.35
CA ASP A 137 4.78 16.03 5.08
C ASP A 137 4.10 16.06 6.47
N CYS A 138 4.22 14.97 7.24
CA CYS A 138 3.37 14.69 8.40
C CYS A 138 3.37 15.78 9.51
N LEU A 139 4.47 16.50 9.68
CA LEU A 139 4.62 17.53 10.74
C LEU A 139 4.20 18.94 10.28
N TRP A 140 4.46 19.26 9.02
CA TRP A 140 4.42 20.65 8.52
C TRP A 140 3.47 20.86 7.35
N GLY A 141 2.91 19.79 6.77
CA GLY A 141 1.98 19.87 5.67
C GLY A 141 0.61 20.39 6.10
N ASP A 142 0.13 21.44 5.44
CA ASP A 142 -1.15 22.09 5.74
C ASP A 142 -2.33 21.11 5.64
N SER A 143 -2.39 20.31 4.58
CA SER A 143 -3.44 19.31 4.37
C SER A 143 -3.37 18.15 5.38
N MET A 144 -2.18 17.73 5.80
CA MET A 144 -2.02 16.75 6.89
C MET A 144 -2.47 17.31 8.24
N ASN A 145 -2.18 18.58 8.52
CA ASN A 145 -2.66 19.26 9.72
C ASN A 145 -4.17 19.47 9.72
N LEU A 146 -4.75 19.78 8.56
CA LEU A 146 -6.20 19.85 8.37
C LEU A 146 -6.87 18.51 8.70
N LEU A 147 -6.36 17.41 8.14
CA LEU A 147 -6.86 16.06 8.39
C LEU A 147 -6.78 15.71 9.89
N ARG A 148 -5.63 15.96 10.53
CA ARG A 148 -5.40 15.71 11.96
C ARG A 148 -6.35 16.47 12.89
N ARG A 149 -6.80 17.67 12.49
CA ARG A 149 -7.74 18.51 13.26
C ARG A 149 -9.21 18.28 12.91
N SER A 150 -9.50 17.29 12.07
CA SER A 150 -10.84 16.96 11.61
C SER A 150 -11.35 15.65 12.21
N PRO A 151 -12.62 15.26 11.95
CA PRO A 151 -13.13 13.95 12.35
C PRO A 151 -12.53 12.74 11.60
N VAL A 152 -11.60 12.95 10.66
CA VAL A 152 -10.91 11.86 9.97
C VAL A 152 -10.03 11.09 10.96
N GLU A 153 -10.17 9.77 11.01
CA GLU A 153 -9.29 8.88 11.76
C GLU A 153 -7.98 8.70 10.96
N LEU A 154 -7.05 9.64 11.14
CA LEU A 154 -5.74 9.62 10.50
C LEU A 154 -4.72 8.86 11.36
N GLU A 155 -4.09 7.85 10.77
CA GLU A 155 -3.01 7.08 11.35
C GLU A 155 -1.73 7.15 10.51
N ILE A 156 -0.57 7.19 11.19
CA ILE A 156 0.73 7.24 10.53
C ILE A 156 1.43 5.89 10.63
N PHE A 157 1.51 5.17 9.51
CA PHE A 157 2.14 3.86 9.44
C PHE A 157 3.64 3.96 9.73
N ARG A 158 4.10 3.23 10.75
CA ARG A 158 5.51 3.13 11.19
C ARG A 158 6.20 4.48 11.40
N TYR A 159 5.57 5.37 12.17
CA TYR A 159 6.21 6.58 12.67
C TYR A 159 7.28 6.25 13.71
N MET A 160 8.54 6.64 13.48
CA MET A 160 9.70 6.38 14.36
C MET A 160 9.88 4.89 14.75
N HIS A 161 9.57 3.97 13.84
CA HIS A 161 9.64 2.53 14.09
C HIS A 161 11.03 1.94 13.72
N LEU A 162 11.56 1.02 14.54
CA LEU A 162 12.87 0.38 14.29
C LEU A 162 12.93 -0.42 12.98
N ALA A 163 11.78 -0.92 12.53
CA ALA A 163 11.63 -1.53 11.21
C ALA A 163 11.31 -0.47 10.14
N PHE A 164 12.21 0.49 9.98
CA PHE A 164 12.02 1.67 9.14
C PHE A 164 12.00 1.36 7.63
N ASN A 165 12.56 0.24 7.17
CA ASN A 165 12.56 -0.15 5.76
C ASN A 165 11.31 -0.97 5.37
N PHE A 166 10.47 -1.37 6.32
CA PHE A 166 9.21 -2.08 6.05
C PHE A 166 8.05 -1.10 5.85
N ARG A 167 8.08 -0.33 4.77
CA ARG A 167 7.05 0.68 4.48
C ARG A 167 5.79 0.08 3.89
N THR A 168 4.68 0.80 3.98
CA THR A 168 3.55 0.50 3.10
C THR A 168 3.70 1.29 1.81
N HIS A 169 3.81 0.57 0.68
CA HIS A 169 3.81 1.19 -0.64
C HIS A 169 2.45 1.06 -1.35
N ARG A 170 1.41 0.63 -0.62
CA ARG A 170 0.06 0.48 -1.16
C ARG A 170 -0.53 1.85 -1.45
N LYS A 171 -1.30 1.93 -2.54
CA LYS A 171 -2.19 3.06 -2.85
C LYS A 171 -3.55 2.46 -3.09
N LEU A 172 -4.40 2.58 -2.09
CA LEU A 172 -5.63 1.83 -1.98
C LEU A 172 -6.70 2.72 -1.36
N LEU A 173 -7.78 2.93 -2.09
CA LEU A 173 -8.96 3.66 -1.61
C LEU A 173 -10.17 2.75 -1.76
N VAL A 174 -10.93 2.53 -0.70
CA VAL A 174 -12.20 1.79 -0.76
C VAL A 174 -13.32 2.65 -0.21
N ILE A 175 -14.39 2.76 -0.99
CA ILE A 175 -15.59 3.53 -0.70
C ILE A 175 -16.71 2.57 -0.34
N ASP A 176 -17.29 2.75 0.84
CA ASP A 176 -18.44 2.01 1.38
C ASP A 176 -18.29 0.48 1.34
N GLY A 177 -17.05 -0.03 1.30
CA GLY A 177 -16.75 -1.46 1.11
C GLY A 177 -17.17 -2.04 -0.26
N GLN A 178 -17.53 -1.19 -1.24
CA GLN A 178 -18.16 -1.62 -2.51
C GLN A 178 -17.41 -1.20 -3.77
N THR A 179 -16.71 -0.07 -3.74
CA THR A 179 -15.89 0.40 -4.86
C THR A 179 -14.45 0.60 -4.39
N GLY A 180 -13.49 0.01 -5.09
CA GLY A 180 -12.07 0.12 -4.79
C GLY A 180 -11.29 0.86 -5.87
N TYR A 181 -10.24 1.57 -5.49
CA TYR A 181 -9.23 2.14 -6.37
C TYR A 181 -7.85 1.63 -5.97
N ILE A 182 -7.07 1.18 -6.95
CA ILE A 182 -5.71 0.67 -6.76
C ILE A 182 -4.82 1.04 -7.95
N GLY A 183 -3.56 1.39 -7.70
CA GLY A 183 -2.63 1.79 -8.76
C GLY A 183 -1.26 2.25 -8.26
N GLY A 184 -0.52 2.94 -9.13
CA GLY A 184 0.84 3.41 -8.84
C GLY A 184 0.95 4.83 -8.28
N THR A 185 -0.09 5.66 -8.43
CA THR A 185 -0.01 7.10 -8.16
C THR A 185 0.08 7.45 -6.68
N GLY A 186 1.01 8.33 -6.33
CA GLY A 186 0.93 9.10 -5.08
C GLY A 186 -0.10 10.22 -5.17
N ILE A 187 -0.37 10.86 -4.03
CA ILE A 187 -1.14 12.10 -3.93
C ILE A 187 -0.15 13.25 -3.93
N ALA A 188 0.22 13.69 -5.12
CA ALA A 188 1.16 14.78 -5.35
C ALA A 188 0.99 15.35 -6.77
N ASP A 189 1.37 16.62 -6.93
CA ASP A 189 1.22 17.37 -8.17
C ASP A 189 2.13 16.84 -9.30
N ASP A 190 3.17 16.06 -8.99
CA ASP A 190 4.05 15.42 -9.97
C ASP A 190 3.28 14.51 -10.96
N TRP A 191 2.08 14.04 -10.61
CA TRP A 191 1.26 13.18 -11.49
C TRP A 191 0.23 13.95 -12.30
N LEU A 192 0.08 15.26 -12.12
CA LEU A 192 -0.86 16.07 -12.88
C LEU A 192 -0.58 15.98 -14.39
N GLY A 193 -1.60 16.23 -15.20
CA GLY A 193 -1.47 16.20 -16.66
C GLY A 193 -1.55 14.78 -17.25
N ASP A 194 -1.11 14.69 -18.50
CA ASP A 194 -1.20 13.50 -19.33
C ASP A 194 0.08 12.62 -19.31
N GLY A 195 1.04 12.96 -18.44
CA GLY A 195 2.31 12.24 -18.30
C GLY A 195 3.22 12.28 -19.53
N ARG A 196 2.98 13.18 -20.51
CA ARG A 196 3.83 13.35 -21.69
C ARG A 196 4.81 14.52 -21.58
N LEU A 197 4.52 15.46 -20.70
CA LEU A 197 5.36 16.64 -20.46
C LEU A 197 6.46 16.35 -19.45
N ARG A 198 7.64 16.95 -19.66
CA ARG A 198 8.76 16.85 -18.72
C ARG A 198 8.33 17.42 -17.35
N GLY A 199 8.62 16.66 -16.30
CA GLY A 199 8.25 17.03 -14.93
C GLY A 199 6.93 16.40 -14.45
N PHE A 200 6.15 15.79 -15.34
CA PHE A 200 4.92 15.08 -14.99
C PHE A 200 5.06 13.57 -15.20
N TRP A 201 4.55 12.79 -14.26
CA TRP A 201 4.73 11.34 -14.20
C TRP A 201 3.55 10.63 -14.85
N ARG A 202 3.89 9.69 -15.74
CA ARG A 202 2.92 8.73 -16.29
C ARG A 202 2.63 7.64 -15.28
N ASP A 203 1.36 7.29 -15.11
CA ASP A 203 0.97 6.18 -14.24
C ASP A 203 -0.36 5.54 -14.67
N SER A 204 -0.69 4.40 -14.06
CA SER A 204 -1.94 3.67 -14.25
C SER A 204 -2.60 3.40 -12.90
N HIS A 205 -3.90 3.66 -12.86
CA HIS A 205 -4.75 3.37 -11.71
C HIS A 205 -6.03 2.69 -12.19
N TYR A 206 -6.63 1.90 -11.33
CA TYR A 206 -7.79 1.08 -11.67
C TYR A 206 -8.87 1.27 -10.63
N ARG A 207 -10.10 1.52 -11.09
CA ARG A 207 -11.29 1.34 -10.27
C ARG A 207 -11.78 -0.09 -10.45
N VAL A 208 -12.16 -0.71 -9.34
CA VAL A 208 -12.71 -2.05 -9.28
C VAL A 208 -14.07 -1.96 -8.62
N ASP A 209 -15.06 -2.55 -9.27
CA ASP A 209 -16.39 -2.81 -8.74
C ASP A 209 -16.65 -4.32 -8.82
N GLY A 210 -17.29 -4.89 -7.80
CA GLY A 210 -17.55 -6.33 -7.70
C GLY A 210 -16.80 -7.02 -6.55
N PRO A 211 -16.96 -8.36 -6.41
CA PRO A 211 -16.53 -9.09 -5.22
C PRO A 211 -15.05 -8.94 -4.83
N ALA A 212 -14.16 -8.62 -5.77
CA ALA A 212 -12.74 -8.38 -5.49
C ALA A 212 -12.51 -7.17 -4.55
N VAL A 213 -13.45 -6.24 -4.44
CA VAL A 213 -13.34 -5.10 -3.52
C VAL A 213 -13.30 -5.57 -2.06
N GLY A 214 -13.92 -6.69 -1.71
CA GLY A 214 -13.79 -7.27 -0.37
C GLY A 214 -12.35 -7.67 -0.03
N GLN A 215 -11.59 -8.14 -1.03
CA GLN A 215 -10.17 -8.46 -0.87
C GLN A 215 -9.32 -7.18 -0.77
N MET A 216 -9.69 -6.13 -1.50
CA MET A 216 -9.08 -4.80 -1.37
C MET A 216 -9.29 -4.24 0.05
N GLN A 217 -10.52 -4.27 0.56
CA GLN A 217 -10.85 -3.86 1.92
C GLN A 217 -10.03 -4.64 2.96
N GLN A 218 -9.91 -5.96 2.78
CA GLN A 218 -9.10 -6.82 3.64
C GLN A 218 -7.62 -6.38 3.64
N ALA A 219 -7.06 -6.02 2.49
CA ALA A 219 -5.69 -5.53 2.42
C ALA A 219 -5.49 -4.25 3.24
N PHE A 220 -6.42 -3.28 3.18
CA PHE A 220 -6.36 -2.11 4.07
C PHE A 220 -6.37 -2.52 5.55
N MET A 221 -7.23 -3.49 5.91
CA MET A 221 -7.37 -3.91 7.31
C MET A 221 -6.09 -4.46 7.93
N ASP A 222 -5.21 -5.11 7.17
CA ASP A 222 -3.95 -5.63 7.73
C ASP A 222 -3.11 -4.51 8.37
N ASN A 223 -2.86 -3.45 7.60
CA ASN A 223 -1.98 -2.38 8.04
C ASN A 223 -2.70 -1.47 9.05
N TRP A 224 -4.03 -1.34 8.94
CA TRP A 224 -4.84 -0.66 9.93
C TRP A 224 -4.80 -1.35 11.29
N LEU A 225 -5.03 -2.67 11.33
CA LEU A 225 -4.96 -3.47 12.56
C LEU A 225 -3.55 -3.44 13.15
N GLN A 226 -2.52 -3.54 12.30
CA GLN A 226 -1.12 -3.43 12.75
C GLN A 226 -0.82 -2.07 13.39
N THR A 227 -1.47 -0.99 12.94
CA THR A 227 -1.16 0.38 13.38
C THR A 227 -2.02 0.83 14.55
N ARG A 228 -3.35 0.66 14.45
CA ARG A 228 -4.32 1.21 15.40
C ARG A 228 -4.88 0.15 16.36
N ALA A 229 -4.69 -1.14 16.08
CA ALA A 229 -5.27 -2.25 16.84
C ALA A 229 -6.81 -2.16 16.99
N VAL A 230 -7.49 -1.55 16.01
CA VAL A 230 -8.96 -1.43 15.97
C VAL A 230 -9.50 -2.27 14.81
N LEU A 231 -10.38 -3.21 15.13
CA LEU A 231 -11.05 -4.05 14.15
C LEU A 231 -12.25 -3.32 13.55
N LEU A 232 -12.18 -3.04 12.25
CA LEU A 232 -13.33 -2.55 11.47
C LEU A 232 -14.03 -3.75 10.83
N HIS A 233 -15.30 -3.98 11.14
CA HIS A 233 -16.04 -5.17 10.71
C HIS A 233 -17.54 -4.90 10.49
N GLY A 234 -18.24 -5.89 9.92
CA GLY A 234 -19.67 -5.83 9.62
C GLY A 234 -19.99 -5.11 8.30
N ASP A 235 -21.28 -4.99 8.00
CA ASP A 235 -21.80 -4.54 6.69
C ASP A 235 -21.36 -3.14 6.25
N ALA A 236 -20.89 -2.30 7.18
CA ALA A 236 -20.35 -0.98 6.82
C ALA A 236 -18.99 -1.05 6.11
N TYR A 237 -18.23 -2.13 6.32
CA TYR A 237 -16.91 -2.35 5.74
C TYR A 237 -16.87 -3.59 4.83
N PHE A 238 -17.64 -4.63 5.17
CA PHE A 238 -17.75 -5.88 4.40
C PHE A 238 -19.21 -6.15 4.01
N PRO A 239 -19.83 -5.28 3.20
CA PRO A 239 -21.17 -5.54 2.70
C PRO A 239 -21.18 -6.75 1.75
N LYS A 240 -22.37 -7.29 1.49
CA LYS A 240 -22.55 -8.19 0.36
C LYS A 240 -22.36 -7.41 -0.95
N ILE A 241 -21.34 -7.75 -1.72
CA ILE A 241 -21.00 -7.05 -2.96
C ILE A 241 -21.61 -7.79 -4.15
N PRO A 242 -22.48 -7.16 -4.96
CA PRO A 242 -23.01 -7.77 -6.17
C PRO A 242 -21.95 -7.87 -7.26
N GLU A 243 -22.19 -8.73 -8.24
CA GLU A 243 -21.39 -8.75 -9.46
C GLU A 243 -21.60 -7.45 -10.26
N ALA A 244 -20.53 -6.90 -10.81
CA ALA A 244 -20.54 -5.68 -11.61
C ALA A 244 -20.09 -5.93 -13.06
N GLY A 245 -19.55 -7.11 -13.36
CA GLY A 245 -19.03 -7.43 -14.69
C GLY A 245 -18.71 -8.90 -14.86
N LYS A 246 -17.80 -9.22 -15.79
CA LYS A 246 -17.42 -10.61 -16.14
C LYS A 246 -15.95 -10.92 -15.86
N GLN A 247 -15.19 -9.98 -15.32
CA GLN A 247 -13.75 -10.14 -15.13
C GLN A 247 -13.47 -10.97 -13.88
N LYS A 248 -12.47 -11.85 -13.99
CA LYS A 248 -11.88 -12.57 -12.87
C LYS A 248 -10.77 -11.73 -12.26
N CYS A 249 -10.82 -11.48 -10.95
CA CYS A 249 -9.87 -10.62 -10.25
C CYS A 249 -9.38 -11.30 -8.97
N GLN A 250 -8.12 -11.07 -8.63
CA GLN A 250 -7.52 -11.52 -7.38
C GLN A 250 -6.64 -10.39 -6.85
N VAL A 251 -6.82 -10.03 -5.58
CA VAL A 251 -6.02 -9.01 -4.91
C VAL A 251 -5.09 -9.72 -3.95
N PHE A 252 -3.80 -9.74 -4.27
CA PHE A 252 -2.77 -10.31 -3.41
C PHE A 252 -1.91 -9.20 -2.83
N LYS A 253 -1.29 -9.52 -1.70
CA LYS A 253 -0.49 -8.60 -0.90
C LYS A 253 0.94 -9.10 -0.89
N SER A 254 1.89 -8.17 -0.92
CA SER A 254 3.26 -8.46 -0.55
C SER A 254 3.54 -7.78 0.78
N SER A 255 4.15 -8.51 1.71
CA SER A 255 4.55 -8.00 3.02
C SER A 255 5.93 -8.56 3.37
N ALA A 256 6.71 -7.81 4.15
CA ALA A 256 8.09 -8.16 4.49
C ALA A 256 8.21 -9.30 5.54
N GLY A 257 7.11 -9.97 5.88
CA GLY A 257 7.09 -11.02 6.89
C GLY A 257 6.10 -12.16 6.61
N GLU A 258 5.45 -12.19 5.45
CA GLU A 258 4.69 -13.35 4.99
C GLU A 258 5.60 -14.18 4.08
N GLY A 259 5.77 -15.46 4.40
CA GLY A 259 6.78 -16.37 3.84
C GLY A 259 6.68 -16.74 2.35
N SER A 260 6.11 -15.88 1.52
CA SER A 260 6.16 -15.94 0.06
C SER A 260 5.87 -14.55 -0.50
N ASP A 261 6.77 -14.02 -1.32
CA ASP A 261 6.54 -12.77 -2.06
C ASP A 261 5.45 -12.99 -3.13
N SER A 262 4.18 -12.90 -2.72
CA SER A 262 3.02 -13.27 -3.56
C SER A 262 2.99 -12.52 -4.89
N ALA A 263 3.41 -11.26 -4.90
CA ALA A 263 3.53 -10.49 -6.14
C ALA A 263 4.60 -11.07 -7.07
N ARG A 264 5.75 -11.48 -6.53
CA ARG A 264 6.78 -12.18 -7.31
C ARG A 264 6.31 -13.56 -7.78
N VAL A 265 5.63 -14.34 -6.95
CA VAL A 265 5.10 -15.65 -7.34
C VAL A 265 4.09 -15.50 -8.47
N MET A 266 3.17 -14.52 -8.37
CA MET A 266 2.25 -14.15 -9.45
C MET A 266 2.99 -13.84 -10.76
N LEU A 267 4.04 -13.01 -10.70
CA LEU A 267 4.81 -12.63 -11.88
C LEU A 267 5.52 -13.84 -12.51
N LEU A 268 6.20 -14.65 -11.70
CA LEU A 268 6.92 -15.84 -12.17
C LEU A 268 5.97 -16.87 -12.79
N LEU A 269 4.80 -17.11 -12.18
CA LEU A 269 3.78 -18.00 -12.76
C LEU A 269 3.23 -17.43 -14.07
N SER A 270 2.92 -16.13 -14.11
CA SER A 270 2.42 -15.46 -15.31
C SER A 270 3.44 -15.51 -16.46
N LEU A 271 4.73 -15.35 -16.15
CA LEU A 271 5.83 -15.52 -17.10
C LEU A 271 5.91 -16.95 -17.62
N ALA A 272 5.85 -17.95 -16.73
CA ALA A 272 5.94 -19.37 -17.09
C ALA A 272 4.78 -19.86 -17.97
N VAL A 273 3.57 -19.31 -17.80
CA VAL A 273 2.39 -19.71 -18.59
C VAL A 273 2.18 -18.86 -19.84
N ALA A 274 2.88 -17.74 -20.02
CA ALA A 274 2.64 -16.86 -21.16
C ALA A 274 2.88 -17.59 -22.51
N ARG A 275 1.99 -17.34 -23.48
CA ARG A 275 2.02 -18.02 -24.80
C ARG A 275 2.38 -17.10 -25.98
N LYS A 276 2.23 -15.78 -25.82
CA LYS A 276 2.40 -14.82 -26.92
C LYS A 276 3.36 -13.70 -26.55
N HIS A 277 2.94 -12.79 -25.67
CA HIS A 277 3.75 -11.66 -25.24
C HIS A 277 3.35 -11.21 -23.84
N ILE A 278 4.29 -10.58 -23.14
CA ILE A 278 4.07 -9.88 -21.88
C ILE A 278 4.49 -8.43 -22.08
N ARG A 279 3.63 -7.50 -21.67
CA ARG A 279 3.92 -6.06 -21.68
C ARG A 279 4.08 -5.61 -20.24
N ILE A 280 5.25 -5.07 -19.93
CA ILE A 280 5.58 -4.59 -18.59
C ILE A 280 5.74 -3.07 -18.65
N ALA A 281 4.94 -2.37 -17.86
CA ALA A 281 5.15 -0.97 -17.54
C ALA A 281 5.37 -0.90 -16.02
N ASN A 282 6.60 -0.57 -15.62
CA ASN A 282 6.99 -0.53 -14.22
C ASN A 282 7.98 0.62 -13.99
N ALA A 283 7.96 1.22 -12.80
CA ALA A 283 8.89 2.30 -12.45
C ALA A 283 10.34 1.80 -12.35
N TYR A 284 10.51 0.51 -12.03
CA TYR A 284 11.81 -0.11 -11.86
C TYR A 284 11.87 -1.44 -12.61
N PHE A 285 13.03 -1.73 -13.19
CA PHE A 285 13.34 -3.02 -13.79
C PHE A 285 14.69 -3.52 -13.27
N ILE A 286 14.63 -4.39 -12.26
CA ILE A 286 15.79 -4.99 -11.60
C ILE A 286 15.59 -6.53 -11.62
N PRO A 287 15.80 -7.18 -12.78
CA PRO A 287 15.63 -8.61 -12.90
C PRO A 287 16.68 -9.37 -12.10
N ASP A 288 16.36 -10.61 -11.72
CA ASP A 288 17.31 -11.57 -11.20
C ASP A 288 17.45 -12.76 -12.15
N LYS A 289 18.12 -13.83 -11.72
CA LYS A 289 18.40 -14.98 -12.59
C LYS A 289 17.16 -15.72 -13.11
N LEU A 290 15.96 -15.44 -12.59
CA LEU A 290 14.72 -16.06 -13.05
C LEU A 290 13.91 -15.21 -14.02
N CYS A 291 14.24 -13.92 -14.18
CA CYS A 291 13.50 -12.97 -15.00
C CYS A 291 14.37 -12.37 -16.11
#